data_AF-A0A505HWX3-F1
#
_entry.id   AF-A0A505HWX3-F1
#
_cell.length_a   1.000
_cell.length_b   1.000
_cell.length_c   1.000
_cell.angle_alpha   90.00
_cell.angle_beta   90.00
_cell.angle_gamma   90.00
#
_symmetry.space_group_name_H-M   'P 1'
#
loop_
_entity.id
_entity.type
_entity.pdbx_description
1 polymer ?
#
loop_
_entity_poly.entity_id
_entity_poly.type
_entity_poly.pdbx_seq_one_letter_code
_entity_poly.pdbx_strand_id
1 'polypeptide(L)'
;MILWGALTCVMAVVKDFSHLVVLRVIIGCIESGFAPGVLLVLSSWYKQTEQSKRFGVFISAAVLSGAFGGLIAAGIVDSLEGVHGIRGWRWLFIIEGVITVGCALISLFVLPDFPATTRRLSDRERQIAVARLARENVTATTEDTEHLSSLGACRVACQDFRTWAFVVGYMVIVGSSTLTYFYPTLVKGLFGDASTEKVNFLTVPIYGVAFVATGITSYCGDKFPTWRGLIIAGWLAFSLICSVIVCAVYNFTARYVLLVLMAAGLWSTNGGTLAYASSAFAGMHPQARGVALAMVNALGNLAQIYGSYLFPDKDSPKYIMGFSVISAMLAVGVVVFLVLHIWFRRRLRSGII
;
A
#
# COMPACT_ATOMS: atom_id res chain seq x y z
N MET A 1 1.26 7.77 -15.29
CA MET A 1 -0.19 8.00 -15.07
C MET A 1 -0.94 8.41 -16.33
N ILE A 2 -0.47 9.40 -17.13
CA ILE A 2 -1.12 9.74 -18.42
C ILE A 2 -1.22 8.52 -19.34
N LEU A 3 -0.08 7.84 -19.62
CA LEU A 3 -0.06 6.63 -20.44
C LEU A 3 -0.92 5.50 -19.84
N TRP A 4 -0.88 5.33 -18.53
CA TRP A 4 -1.69 4.35 -17.81
C TRP A 4 -3.19 4.60 -18.05
N GLY A 5 -3.68 5.83 -17.83
CA GLY A 5 -5.10 6.16 -18.01
C GLY A 5 -5.55 6.08 -19.47
N ALA A 6 -4.69 6.45 -20.42
CA ALA A 6 -4.97 6.29 -21.85
C ALA A 6 -5.12 4.81 -22.23
N LEU A 7 -4.23 3.93 -21.77
CA LEU A 7 -4.32 2.49 -22.03
C LEU A 7 -5.51 1.84 -21.32
N THR A 8 -5.87 2.30 -20.12
CA THR A 8 -7.10 1.87 -19.43
C THR A 8 -8.34 2.21 -20.26
N CYS A 9 -8.40 3.39 -20.90
CA CYS A 9 -9.50 3.69 -21.83
C CYS A 9 -9.54 2.73 -23.03
N VAL A 10 -8.37 2.36 -23.58
CA VAL A 10 -8.27 1.40 -24.69
C VAL A 10 -8.81 0.01 -24.29
N MET A 11 -8.69 -0.39 -23.02
CA MET A 11 -9.25 -1.67 -22.54
C MET A 11 -10.76 -1.78 -22.77
N ALA A 12 -11.51 -0.67 -22.77
CA ALA A 12 -12.95 -0.68 -22.99
C ALA A 12 -13.35 -1.17 -24.40
N VAL A 13 -12.44 -1.08 -25.38
CA VAL A 13 -12.69 -1.42 -26.78
C VAL A 13 -12.24 -2.85 -27.12
N VAL A 14 -11.38 -3.44 -26.28
CA VAL A 14 -10.82 -4.77 -26.53
C VAL A 14 -11.91 -5.84 -26.52
N LYS A 15 -11.89 -6.72 -27.54
CA LYS A 15 -12.85 -7.82 -27.70
C LYS A 15 -12.22 -9.21 -27.46
N ASP A 16 -10.91 -9.35 -27.69
CA ASP A 16 -10.22 -10.63 -27.56
C ASP A 16 -9.47 -10.76 -26.23
N PHE A 17 -9.49 -11.96 -25.68
CA PHE A 17 -8.79 -12.27 -24.43
C PHE A 17 -7.28 -12.08 -24.55
N SER A 18 -6.66 -12.53 -25.65
CA SER A 18 -5.21 -12.37 -25.86
C SER A 18 -4.79 -10.91 -25.87
N HIS A 19 -5.56 -10.04 -26.52
CA HIS A 19 -5.34 -8.60 -26.54
C HIS A 19 -5.49 -7.98 -25.14
N LEU A 20 -6.46 -8.44 -24.35
CA LEU A 20 -6.67 -7.97 -22.98
C LEU A 20 -5.48 -8.32 -22.07
N VAL A 21 -4.93 -9.53 -22.21
CA VAL A 21 -3.77 -9.98 -21.43
C VAL A 21 -2.54 -9.15 -21.78
N VAL A 22 -2.24 -8.95 -23.06
CA VAL A 22 -1.11 -8.11 -23.50
C VAL A 22 -1.24 -6.68 -22.97
N LEU A 23 -2.44 -6.09 -23.08
CA LEU A 23 -2.69 -4.73 -22.60
C LEU A 23 -2.52 -4.63 -21.07
N ARG A 24 -2.97 -5.65 -20.32
CA ARG A 24 -2.76 -5.74 -18.86
C ARG A 24 -1.28 -5.79 -18.47
N VAL A 25 -0.46 -6.53 -19.22
CA VAL A 25 0.99 -6.58 -18.97
C VAL A 25 1.61 -5.20 -19.20
N ILE A 26 1.28 -4.53 -20.30
CA ILE A 26 1.81 -3.19 -20.61
C ILE A 26 1.39 -2.16 -19.56
N ILE A 27 0.11 -2.17 -19.14
CA ILE A 27 -0.39 -1.30 -18.08
C ILE A 27 0.36 -1.54 -16.77
N GLY A 28 0.59 -2.80 -16.39
CA GLY A 28 1.35 -3.16 -15.19
C GLY A 28 2.81 -2.70 -15.26
N CYS A 29 3.47 -2.82 -16.40
CA CYS A 29 4.81 -2.27 -16.61
C CYS A 29 4.86 -0.75 -16.39
N ILE A 30 3.89 -0.02 -16.92
CA ILE A 30 3.79 1.45 -16.76
C ILE A 30 3.46 1.83 -15.32
N GLU A 31 2.64 1.05 -14.62
CA GLU A 31 2.26 1.28 -13.22
C GLU A 31 3.38 1.02 -12.22
N SER A 32 4.28 0.07 -12.52
CA SER A 32 5.36 -0.38 -11.62
C SER A 32 6.22 0.74 -11.05
N GLY A 33 6.43 1.83 -11.79
CA GLY A 33 7.21 2.99 -11.37
C GLY A 33 6.48 3.94 -10.42
N PHE A 34 5.16 3.81 -10.27
CA PHE A 34 4.34 4.76 -9.52
C PHE A 34 4.62 4.74 -8.02
N ALA A 35 4.45 3.59 -7.38
CA ALA A 35 4.70 3.42 -5.95
C ALA A 35 6.14 3.84 -5.56
N PRO A 36 7.22 3.30 -6.17
CA PRO A 36 8.58 3.73 -5.85
C PRO A 36 8.85 5.20 -6.18
N GLY A 37 8.22 5.76 -7.23
CA GLY A 37 8.30 7.18 -7.56
C GLY A 37 7.73 8.07 -6.46
N VAL A 38 6.55 7.74 -5.93
CA VAL A 38 5.94 8.45 -4.79
C VAL A 38 6.80 8.31 -3.54
N LEU A 39 7.30 7.10 -3.25
CA LEU A 39 8.22 6.86 -2.13
C LEU A 39 9.47 7.76 -2.24
N LEU A 40 10.07 7.84 -3.44
CA LEU A 40 11.26 8.64 -3.70
C LEU A 40 10.98 10.12 -3.45
N VAL A 41 9.95 10.68 -4.08
CA VAL A 41 9.58 12.10 -3.93
C VAL A 41 9.34 12.46 -2.47
N LEU A 42 8.59 11.63 -1.73
CA LEU A 42 8.35 11.85 -0.30
C LEU A 42 9.64 11.75 0.52
N SER A 43 10.50 10.79 0.21
CA SER A 43 11.77 10.62 0.91
C SER A 43 12.78 11.75 0.63
N SER A 44 12.70 12.39 -0.54
CA SER A 44 13.56 13.52 -0.92
C SER A 44 13.13 14.83 -0.28
N TRP A 45 11.84 15.02 0.00
CA TRP A 45 11.31 16.27 0.56
C TRP A 45 11.16 16.25 2.09
N TYR A 46 11.07 15.07 2.72
CA TYR A 46 10.74 14.95 4.14
C TYR A 46 11.76 14.13 4.95
N LYS A 47 11.93 14.57 6.20
CA LYS A 47 12.74 13.92 7.23
C LYS A 47 12.19 12.54 7.62
N GLN A 48 13.06 11.66 8.11
CA GLN A 48 12.65 10.30 8.49
C GLN A 48 11.62 10.27 9.64
N THR A 49 11.66 11.29 10.49
CA THR A 49 10.72 11.51 11.60
C THR A 49 9.37 12.06 11.16
N GLU A 50 9.24 12.49 9.91
CA GLU A 50 8.03 13.11 9.34
C GLU A 50 7.40 12.25 8.23
N GLN A 51 8.08 11.18 7.82
CA GLN A 51 7.67 10.34 6.69
C GLN A 51 6.39 9.54 6.98
N SER A 52 6.15 9.07 8.22
CA SER A 52 5.01 8.18 8.48
C SER A 52 3.68 8.89 8.30
N LYS A 53 3.54 10.15 8.75
CA LYS A 53 2.34 10.96 8.51
C LYS A 53 2.08 11.17 7.02
N ARG A 54 3.12 11.41 6.22
CA ARG A 54 2.99 11.63 4.76
C ARG A 54 2.61 10.36 4.01
N PHE A 55 3.23 9.23 4.36
CA PHE A 55 2.81 7.93 3.86
C PHE A 55 1.39 7.56 4.33
N GLY A 56 1.04 7.92 5.56
CA GLY A 56 -0.30 7.81 6.09
C GLY A 56 -1.33 8.51 5.20
N VAL A 57 -1.09 9.78 4.85
CA VAL A 57 -1.96 10.53 3.93
C VAL A 57 -2.06 9.87 2.56
N PHE A 58 -0.95 9.38 2.00
CA PHE A 58 -0.95 8.67 0.72
C PHE A 58 -1.77 7.37 0.77
N ILE A 59 -1.55 6.52 1.77
CA ILE A 59 -2.30 5.27 1.95
C ILE A 59 -3.76 5.53 2.29
N SER A 60 -4.05 6.58 3.05
CA SER A 60 -5.41 7.03 3.35
C SER A 60 -6.22 7.32 2.08
N ALA A 61 -5.59 7.84 1.02
CA ALA A 61 -6.26 8.01 -0.27
C ALA A 61 -6.65 6.66 -0.90
N ALA A 62 -5.79 5.64 -0.80
CA ALA A 62 -6.11 4.28 -1.26
C ALA A 62 -7.26 3.66 -0.45
N VAL A 63 -7.29 3.86 0.87
CA VAL A 63 -8.37 3.39 1.75
C VAL A 63 -9.70 4.07 1.40
N LEU A 64 -9.70 5.39 1.19
CA LEU A 64 -10.90 6.12 0.75
C LEU A 64 -11.36 5.67 -0.64
N SER A 65 -10.42 5.42 -1.56
CA SER A 65 -10.75 4.86 -2.88
C SER A 65 -11.45 3.51 -2.75
N GLY A 66 -11.05 2.66 -1.80
CA GLY A 66 -11.74 1.40 -1.52
C GLY A 66 -13.17 1.59 -0.99
N ALA A 67 -13.38 2.62 -0.15
CA ALA A 67 -14.69 2.94 0.41
C ALA A 67 -15.71 3.38 -0.64
N PHE A 68 -15.29 4.26 -1.55
CA PHE A 68 -16.18 4.86 -2.54
C PHE A 68 -16.16 4.15 -3.90
N GLY A 69 -15.11 3.39 -4.21
CA GLY A 69 -14.92 2.77 -5.52
C GLY A 69 -16.06 1.84 -5.90
N GLY A 70 -16.50 0.95 -4.99
CA GLY A 70 -17.62 0.05 -5.24
C GLY A 70 -18.96 0.78 -5.47
N LEU A 71 -19.17 1.90 -4.77
CA LEU A 71 -20.39 2.71 -4.91
C LEU A 71 -20.41 3.50 -6.22
N ILE A 72 -19.28 4.12 -6.57
CA ILE A 72 -19.11 4.83 -7.86
C ILE A 72 -19.25 3.83 -9.01
N ALA A 73 -18.65 2.64 -8.88
CA ALA A 73 -18.73 1.61 -9.90
C ALA A 73 -20.17 1.12 -10.10
N ALA A 74 -20.90 0.85 -9.01
CA ALA A 74 -22.32 0.49 -9.07
C ALA A 74 -23.14 1.59 -9.76
N GLY A 75 -22.98 2.85 -9.33
CA GLY A 75 -23.68 3.99 -9.92
C GLY A 75 -23.41 4.18 -11.41
N ILE A 76 -22.17 3.99 -11.86
CA ILE A 76 -21.79 4.05 -13.28
C ILE A 76 -22.45 2.90 -14.06
N VAL A 77 -22.36 1.67 -13.56
CA VAL A 77 -22.93 0.51 -14.25
C VAL A 77 -24.45 0.65 -14.38
N ASP A 78 -25.14 1.02 -13.30
CA ASP A 78 -26.60 1.12 -13.29
C ASP A 78 -27.11 2.30 -14.14
N SER A 79 -26.36 3.41 -14.22
CA SER A 79 -26.78 4.61 -14.95
C SER A 79 -26.38 4.61 -16.44
N LEU A 80 -25.34 3.87 -16.82
CA LEU A 80 -24.75 3.89 -18.17
C LEU A 80 -24.84 2.55 -18.91
N GLU A 81 -25.60 1.58 -18.39
CA GLU A 81 -25.86 0.33 -19.10
C GLU A 81 -26.59 0.60 -20.43
N GLY A 82 -26.01 0.14 -21.54
CA GLY A 82 -26.61 0.28 -22.88
C GLY A 82 -26.48 1.67 -23.50
N VAL A 83 -25.96 2.66 -22.76
CA VAL A 83 -25.72 4.01 -23.28
C VAL A 83 -24.67 3.96 -24.39
N HIS A 84 -25.03 4.50 -25.56
CA HIS A 84 -24.25 4.42 -26.81
C HIS A 84 -23.96 2.97 -27.28
N GLY A 85 -24.75 1.98 -26.85
CA GLY A 85 -24.52 0.57 -27.18
C GLY A 85 -23.33 -0.06 -26.44
N ILE A 86 -22.81 0.61 -25.41
CA ILE A 86 -21.68 0.16 -24.60
C ILE A 86 -22.21 -0.40 -23.28
N ARG A 87 -21.67 -1.54 -22.84
CA ARG A 87 -22.00 -2.15 -21.54
C ARG A 87 -21.44 -1.30 -20.40
N GLY A 88 -22.16 -1.16 -19.30
CA GLY A 88 -21.82 -0.29 -18.17
C GLY A 88 -20.44 -0.55 -17.58
N TRP A 89 -20.00 -1.81 -17.53
CA TRP A 89 -18.65 -2.14 -17.05
C TRP A 89 -17.52 -1.58 -17.94
N ARG A 90 -17.77 -1.34 -19.23
CA ARG A 90 -16.79 -0.72 -20.13
C ARG A 90 -16.71 0.79 -19.90
N TRP A 91 -17.81 1.42 -19.51
CA TRP A 91 -17.82 2.82 -19.11
C TRP A 91 -16.94 3.07 -17.88
N LEU A 92 -16.80 2.11 -16.97
CA LEU A 92 -15.86 2.20 -15.84
C LEU A 92 -14.43 2.48 -16.32
N PHE A 93 -13.92 1.68 -17.26
CA PHE A 93 -12.56 1.83 -17.78
C PHE A 93 -12.35 3.19 -18.49
N ILE A 94 -13.36 3.68 -19.21
CA ILE A 94 -13.30 4.97 -19.89
C ILE A 94 -13.28 6.12 -18.87
N ILE A 95 -14.23 6.14 -17.94
CA ILE A 95 -14.40 7.22 -16.98
C ILE A 95 -13.19 7.29 -16.04
N GLU A 96 -12.78 6.17 -15.45
CA GLU A 96 -11.61 6.12 -14.56
C GLU A 96 -10.32 6.49 -15.30
N GLY A 97 -10.15 6.03 -16.54
CA GLY A 97 -9.01 6.36 -17.37
C GLY A 97 -8.93 7.86 -17.69
N VAL A 98 -10.03 8.48 -18.11
CA VAL A 98 -10.09 9.91 -18.45
C VAL A 98 -9.84 10.78 -17.21
N ILE A 99 -10.47 10.46 -16.08
CA ILE A 99 -10.24 11.18 -14.82
C ILE A 99 -8.76 11.08 -14.41
N THR A 100 -8.16 9.90 -14.55
CA THR A 100 -6.75 9.70 -14.23
C THR A 100 -5.82 10.52 -15.13
N VAL A 101 -6.11 10.63 -16.42
CA VAL A 101 -5.37 11.49 -17.34
C VAL A 101 -5.51 12.96 -16.95
N GLY A 102 -6.72 13.42 -16.63
CA GLY A 102 -6.97 14.79 -16.17
C GLY A 102 -6.20 15.14 -14.90
N CYS A 103 -6.29 14.29 -13.88
CA CYS A 103 -5.52 14.44 -12.64
C CYS A 103 -4.01 14.42 -12.89
N ALA A 104 -3.53 13.56 -13.80
CA ALA A 104 -2.11 13.51 -14.15
C ALA A 104 -1.64 14.79 -14.84
N LEU A 105 -2.43 15.38 -15.74
CA LEU A 105 -2.11 16.67 -16.35
C LEU A 105 -2.06 17.79 -15.31
N ILE A 106 -2.98 17.83 -14.36
CA ILE A 106 -2.95 18.80 -13.25
C ILE A 106 -1.69 18.58 -12.40
N SER A 107 -1.32 17.32 -12.13
CA SER A 107 -0.15 17.00 -11.32
C SER A 107 1.17 17.53 -11.90
N LEU A 108 1.30 17.66 -13.24
CA LEU A 108 2.47 18.29 -13.88
C LEU A 108 2.65 19.75 -13.47
N PHE A 109 1.56 20.44 -13.18
CA PHE A 109 1.61 21.83 -12.73
C PHE A 109 1.63 21.94 -11.21
N VAL A 110 1.20 20.94 -10.44
CA VAL A 110 1.13 21.05 -8.97
C VAL A 110 2.38 20.49 -8.30
N LEU A 111 2.94 19.38 -8.81
CA LEU A 111 4.05 18.68 -8.19
C LEU A 111 5.36 19.49 -8.34
N PRO A 112 6.04 19.85 -7.24
CA PRO A 112 7.35 20.47 -7.34
C PRO A 112 8.41 19.44 -7.75
N ASP A 113 9.44 19.89 -8.47
CA ASP A 113 10.63 19.08 -8.76
C ASP A 113 11.40 18.76 -7.46
N PHE A 114 12.56 18.11 -7.56
CA PHE A 114 13.41 17.83 -6.40
C PHE A 114 13.79 19.13 -5.66
N PRO A 115 14.04 19.07 -4.33
CA PRO A 115 14.37 20.25 -3.54
C PRO A 115 15.54 21.06 -4.11
N ALA A 116 16.52 20.39 -4.74
CA ALA A 116 17.70 21.01 -5.34
C ALA A 116 17.43 21.69 -6.71
N THR A 117 16.44 21.23 -7.47
CA THR A 117 16.20 21.68 -8.85
C THR A 117 14.90 22.47 -9.03
N THR A 118 14.06 22.54 -8.00
CA THR A 118 12.76 23.21 -8.08
C THR A 118 12.89 24.70 -8.37
N ARG A 119 12.18 25.16 -9.39
CA ARG A 119 12.09 26.59 -9.77
C ARG A 119 11.17 27.40 -8.86
N ARG A 120 10.46 26.75 -7.94
CA ARG A 120 9.44 27.38 -7.08
C ARG A 120 9.98 27.99 -5.79
N LEU A 121 11.21 27.63 -5.40
CA LEU A 121 11.85 28.14 -4.19
C LEU A 121 12.91 29.18 -4.56
N SER A 122 13.05 30.21 -3.73
CA SER A 122 14.21 31.10 -3.80
C SER A 122 15.50 30.34 -3.48
N ASP A 123 16.65 30.86 -3.92
CA ASP A 123 17.95 30.20 -3.65
C ASP A 123 18.21 30.02 -2.15
N ARG A 124 17.77 30.98 -1.33
CA ARG A 124 17.85 30.88 0.14
C ARG A 124 16.97 29.75 0.69
N GLU A 125 15.73 29.62 0.23
CA GLU A 125 14.83 28.55 0.67
C GLU A 125 15.32 27.17 0.20
N ARG A 126 15.88 27.10 -1.01
CA ARG A 126 16.52 25.89 -1.55
C ARG A 126 17.69 25.45 -0.66
N GLN A 127 18.58 26.37 -0.30
CA GLN A 127 19.69 26.07 0.61
C GLN A 127 19.20 25.58 1.98
N ILE A 128 18.15 26.20 2.53
CA ILE A 128 17.54 25.77 3.80
C ILE A 128 16.94 24.36 3.67
N ALA A 129 16.23 24.06 2.57
CA ALA A 129 15.63 22.76 2.33
C ALA A 129 16.69 21.65 2.22
N VAL A 130 17.75 21.89 1.44
CA VAL A 130 18.87 20.95 1.27
C VAL A 130 19.62 20.77 2.59
N ALA A 131 19.95 21.86 3.30
CA ALA A 131 20.64 21.80 4.58
C ALA A 131 19.83 21.05 5.66
N ARG A 132 18.51 21.17 5.65
CA ARG A 132 17.61 20.45 6.57
C ARG A 132 17.67 18.94 6.37
N LEU A 133 17.78 18.47 5.12
CA LEU A 133 17.86 17.06 4.76
C LEU A 133 19.26 16.50 5.03
N ALA A 134 20.30 17.26 4.67
CA ALA A 134 21.70 16.90 4.90
C ALA A 134 22.02 16.68 6.39
N ARG A 135 21.41 17.46 7.30
CA ARG A 135 21.59 17.32 8.76
C ARG A 135 21.11 15.99 9.33
N GLU A 136 20.26 15.23 8.65
CA GLU A 136 19.75 13.93 9.10
C GLU A 136 20.32 12.73 8.32
N ASN A 137 21.42 12.92 7.57
CA ASN A 137 21.94 11.91 6.64
C ASN A 137 20.87 11.39 5.66
N VAL A 138 19.80 12.16 5.43
CA VAL A 138 18.97 11.99 4.24
C VAL A 138 19.79 12.65 3.15
N THR A 139 20.72 11.90 2.57
CA THR A 139 21.57 12.38 1.49
C THR A 139 20.63 12.82 0.37
N ALA A 140 20.31 14.12 0.34
CA ALA A 140 19.89 14.79 -0.87
C ALA A 140 20.97 14.41 -1.86
N THR A 141 20.60 13.82 -2.99
CA THR A 141 21.52 13.38 -4.03
C THR A 141 22.36 14.59 -4.44
N THR A 142 23.49 14.79 -3.78
CA THR A 142 24.49 15.78 -4.14
C THR A 142 25.31 15.17 -5.27
N GLU A 143 25.73 16.01 -6.21
CA GLU A 143 26.51 15.62 -7.38
C GLU A 143 27.81 14.86 -7.01
N ASP A 144 28.25 14.94 -5.75
CA ASP A 144 29.46 14.30 -5.20
C ASP A 144 29.25 12.90 -4.57
N THR A 145 28.07 12.28 -4.68
CA THR A 145 27.88 10.92 -4.11
C THR A 145 28.48 9.87 -5.05
N GLU A 146 29.46 9.07 -4.59
CA GLU A 146 30.05 7.98 -5.38
C GLU A 146 28.97 7.13 -6.06
N HIS A 147 28.92 7.14 -7.39
CA HIS A 147 27.95 6.35 -8.11
C HIS A 147 28.33 4.86 -8.03
N LEU A 148 27.66 4.10 -7.16
CA LEU A 148 27.69 2.65 -7.28
C LEU A 148 27.13 2.25 -8.66
N SER A 149 27.77 1.27 -9.29
CA SER A 149 27.14 0.60 -10.44
C SER A 149 25.79 0.04 -10.02
N SER A 150 24.78 0.11 -10.89
CA SER A 150 23.42 -0.38 -10.62
C SER A 150 23.40 -1.84 -10.13
N LEU A 151 24.30 -2.68 -10.66
CA LEU A 151 24.52 -4.06 -10.23
C LEU A 151 25.15 -4.14 -8.83
N GLY A 152 26.07 -3.23 -8.50
CA GLY A 152 26.67 -3.13 -7.17
C GLY A 152 25.63 -2.73 -6.12
N ALA A 153 24.78 -1.75 -6.42
CA ALA A 153 23.70 -1.32 -5.55
C ALA A 153 22.69 -2.46 -5.29
N CYS A 154 22.36 -3.22 -6.33
CA CYS A 154 21.52 -4.42 -6.21
C CYS A 154 22.18 -5.49 -5.33
N ARG A 155 23.47 -5.76 -5.52
CA ARG A 155 24.21 -6.75 -4.71
C ARG A 155 24.19 -6.38 -3.23
N VAL A 156 24.45 -5.12 -2.89
CA VAL A 156 24.42 -4.62 -1.51
C VAL A 156 23.01 -4.76 -0.92
N ALA A 157 21.97 -4.40 -1.67
CA ALA A 157 20.58 -4.54 -1.23
C ALA A 157 20.19 -6.01 -0.97
N CYS A 158 20.61 -6.94 -1.84
CA CYS A 158 20.32 -8.37 -1.70
C CYS A 158 21.10 -9.06 -0.58
N GLN A 159 22.29 -8.57 -0.24
CA GLN A 159 23.13 -9.14 0.82
C GLN A 159 22.67 -8.72 2.23
N ASP A 160 21.90 -7.64 2.34
CA ASP A 160 21.41 -7.19 3.63
C ASP A 160 20.20 -8.02 4.10
N PHE A 161 20.36 -8.71 5.23
CA PHE A 161 19.29 -9.50 5.84
C PHE A 161 18.06 -8.64 6.17
N ARG A 162 18.24 -7.34 6.46
CA ARG A 162 17.15 -6.40 6.75
C ARG A 162 16.20 -6.32 5.56
N THR A 163 16.72 -6.29 4.34
CA THR A 163 15.93 -6.24 3.10
C THR A 163 14.96 -7.41 3.05
N TRP A 164 15.46 -8.64 3.27
CA TRP A 164 14.64 -9.85 3.24
C TRP A 164 13.63 -9.92 4.39
N ALA A 165 14.00 -9.46 5.58
CA ALA A 165 13.06 -9.38 6.71
C ALA A 165 11.90 -8.41 6.40
N PHE A 166 12.18 -7.25 5.79
CA PHE A 166 11.13 -6.32 5.35
C PHE A 166 10.34 -6.85 4.15
N VAL A 167 10.96 -7.59 3.22
CA VAL A 167 10.26 -8.27 2.13
C VAL A 167 9.22 -9.23 2.70
N VAL A 168 9.63 -10.15 3.59
CA VAL A 168 8.71 -11.13 4.21
C VAL A 168 7.63 -10.43 5.04
N GLY A 169 8.01 -9.44 5.85
CA GLY A 169 7.07 -8.67 6.67
C GLY A 169 6.03 -7.93 5.82
N TYR A 170 6.46 -7.29 4.73
CA TYR A 170 5.55 -6.58 3.83
C TYR A 170 4.70 -7.54 2.99
N MET A 171 5.26 -8.68 2.56
CA MET A 171 4.55 -9.74 1.85
C MET A 171 3.41 -10.32 2.67
N VAL A 172 3.62 -10.52 3.99
CA VAL A 172 2.55 -10.92 4.91
C VAL A 172 1.44 -9.88 4.95
N ILE A 173 1.78 -8.60 5.11
CA ILE A 173 0.80 -7.51 5.22
C ILE A 173 -0.02 -7.39 3.94
N VAL A 174 0.64 -7.32 2.78
CA VAL A 174 -0.03 -7.19 1.48
C VAL A 174 -0.83 -8.44 1.15
N GLY A 175 -0.29 -9.62 1.45
CA GLY A 175 -1.00 -10.88 1.26
C GLY A 175 -2.27 -10.98 2.09
N SER A 176 -2.23 -10.59 3.36
CA SER A 176 -3.43 -10.50 4.19
C SER A 176 -4.39 -9.37 3.75
N SER A 177 -3.86 -8.30 3.16
CA SER A 177 -4.66 -7.19 2.62
C SER A 177 -5.47 -7.56 1.37
N THR A 178 -5.18 -8.71 0.72
CA THR A 178 -6.00 -9.23 -0.40
C THR A 178 -7.43 -9.56 -0.01
N LEU A 179 -7.72 -9.65 1.30
CA LEU A 179 -9.06 -9.69 1.85
C LEU A 179 -9.97 -8.59 1.29
N THR A 180 -9.39 -7.45 0.92
CA THR A 180 -10.05 -6.32 0.25
C THR A 180 -10.86 -6.74 -0.98
N TYR A 181 -10.33 -7.66 -1.80
CA TYR A 181 -11.03 -8.17 -2.99
C TYR A 181 -12.31 -8.93 -2.65
N PHE A 182 -12.34 -9.50 -1.44
CA PHE A 182 -13.42 -10.35 -0.97
C PHE A 182 -14.35 -9.64 0.00
N TYR A 183 -14.16 -8.36 0.34
CA TYR A 183 -15.09 -7.66 1.24
C TYR A 183 -16.54 -7.71 0.76
N PRO A 184 -16.87 -7.42 -0.50
CA PRO A 184 -18.25 -7.54 -0.96
C PRO A 184 -18.77 -8.97 -0.84
N THR A 185 -17.96 -9.97 -1.20
CA THR A 185 -18.32 -11.39 -1.11
C THR A 185 -18.54 -11.85 0.33
N LEU A 186 -17.66 -11.45 1.26
CA LEU A 186 -17.74 -11.77 2.68
C LEU A 186 -18.96 -11.09 3.32
N VAL A 187 -19.20 -9.81 3.02
CA VAL A 187 -20.37 -9.08 3.51
C VAL A 187 -21.66 -9.69 2.97
N LYS A 188 -21.71 -10.03 1.68
CA LYS A 188 -22.86 -10.71 1.07
C LYS A 188 -23.11 -12.08 1.72
N GLY A 189 -22.06 -12.86 2.00
CA GLY A 189 -22.18 -14.14 2.71
C GLY A 189 -22.70 -14.03 4.15
N LEU A 190 -22.53 -12.87 4.80
CA LEU A 190 -23.04 -12.60 6.14
C LEU A 190 -24.50 -12.14 6.16
N PHE A 191 -24.92 -11.38 5.14
CA PHE A 191 -26.23 -10.70 5.11
C PHE A 191 -27.18 -11.20 4.01
N GLY A 192 -26.81 -12.23 3.25
CA GLY A 192 -27.66 -13.08 2.39
C GLY A 192 -28.50 -12.35 1.34
N ASP A 193 -29.59 -11.74 1.80
CA ASP A 193 -30.63 -11.09 1.01
C ASP A 193 -30.38 -9.58 0.79
N ALA A 194 -29.23 -9.07 1.19
CA ALA A 194 -28.87 -7.67 0.98
C ALA A 194 -28.66 -7.38 -0.53
N SER A 195 -29.26 -6.30 -1.03
CA SER A 195 -29.03 -5.79 -2.39
C SER A 195 -27.54 -5.47 -2.60
N THR A 196 -27.08 -5.50 -3.86
CA THR A 196 -25.68 -5.17 -4.22
C THR A 196 -25.27 -3.79 -3.69
N GLU A 197 -26.18 -2.81 -3.75
CA GLU A 197 -25.99 -1.49 -3.16
C GLU A 197 -25.76 -1.56 -1.64
N LYS A 198 -26.63 -2.27 -0.91
CA LYS A 198 -26.51 -2.43 0.55
C LYS A 198 -25.21 -3.14 0.94
N VAL A 199 -24.77 -4.14 0.17
CA VAL A 199 -23.48 -4.81 0.38
C VAL A 199 -22.32 -3.82 0.18
N ASN A 200 -22.33 -3.04 -0.88
CA ASN A 200 -21.30 -2.02 -1.13
C ASN A 200 -21.29 -0.95 -0.05
N PHE A 201 -22.46 -0.49 0.42
CA PHE A 201 -22.55 0.42 1.56
C PHE A 201 -21.96 -0.17 2.84
N LEU A 202 -22.17 -1.45 3.10
CA LEU A 202 -21.58 -2.15 4.24
C LEU A 202 -20.07 -2.37 4.10
N THR A 203 -19.46 -2.14 2.93
CA THR A 203 -17.99 -2.08 2.84
C THR A 203 -17.42 -0.74 3.28
N VAL A 204 -18.20 0.35 3.25
CA VAL A 204 -17.73 1.69 3.61
C VAL A 204 -17.22 1.77 5.05
N PRO A 205 -17.90 1.21 6.09
CA PRO A 205 -17.39 1.25 7.46
C PRO A 205 -16.07 0.49 7.64
N ILE A 206 -15.84 -0.58 6.87
CA ILE A 206 -14.57 -1.34 6.90
C ILE A 206 -13.41 -0.40 6.56
N TYR A 207 -13.54 0.37 5.48
CA TYR A 207 -12.53 1.35 5.08
C TYR A 207 -12.53 2.60 5.96
N GLY A 208 -13.68 3.06 6.45
CA GLY A 208 -13.79 4.24 7.31
C GLY A 208 -13.01 4.08 8.61
N VAL A 209 -13.17 2.93 9.29
CA VAL A 209 -12.39 2.63 10.51
C VAL A 209 -10.91 2.45 10.17
N ALA A 210 -10.60 1.79 9.04
CA ALA A 210 -9.23 1.65 8.57
C ALA A 210 -8.55 3.01 8.30
N PHE A 211 -9.28 3.98 7.76
CA PHE A 211 -8.78 5.33 7.49
C PHE A 211 -8.40 6.04 8.79
N VAL A 212 -9.28 6.03 9.79
CA VAL A 212 -9.02 6.63 11.10
C VAL A 212 -7.85 5.94 11.81
N ALA A 213 -7.84 4.61 11.81
CA ALA A 213 -6.76 3.82 12.40
C ALA A 213 -5.40 4.10 11.71
N THR A 214 -5.39 4.22 10.38
CA THR A 214 -4.18 4.55 9.61
C THR A 214 -3.66 5.95 9.98
N GLY A 215 -4.54 6.93 10.13
CA GLY A 215 -4.18 8.29 10.56
C GLY A 215 -3.56 8.31 11.96
N ILE A 216 -4.20 7.66 12.92
CA ILE A 216 -3.70 7.56 14.32
C ILE A 216 -2.35 6.85 14.35
N THR A 217 -2.24 5.73 13.65
CA THR A 217 -1.01 4.91 13.62
C THR A 217 0.15 5.68 12.98
N SER A 218 -0.12 6.40 11.89
CA SER A 218 0.87 7.25 11.22
C SER A 218 1.35 8.39 12.12
N TYR A 219 0.44 9.01 12.87
CA TYR A 219 0.79 10.04 13.86
C TYR A 219 1.66 9.47 14.99
N CYS A 220 1.27 8.32 15.55
CA CYS A 220 2.02 7.63 16.60
C CYS A 220 3.39 7.15 16.12
N GLY A 221 3.49 6.69 14.87
CA GLY A 221 4.74 6.24 14.26
C GLY A 221 5.77 7.36 14.11
N ASP A 222 5.33 8.60 13.89
CA ASP A 222 6.22 9.77 13.86
C ASP A 222 6.52 10.31 15.26
N LYS A 223 5.57 10.25 16.20
CA LYS A 223 5.81 10.65 17.60
C LYS A 223 6.79 9.72 18.31
N PHE A 224 6.76 8.42 17.98
CA PHE A 224 7.57 7.39 18.63
C PHE A 224 8.36 6.55 17.59
N PRO A 225 9.36 7.14 16.91
CA PRO A 225 10.07 6.48 15.81
C PRO A 225 10.79 5.19 16.23
N THR A 226 11.30 5.14 17.47
CA THR A 226 11.96 3.94 18.03
C THR A 226 11.01 2.76 18.26
N TRP A 227 9.69 3.02 18.35
CA TRP A 227 8.67 2.03 18.67
C TRP A 227 7.86 1.57 17.45
N ARG A 228 8.19 2.04 16.23
CA ARG A 228 7.50 1.69 14.99
C ARG A 228 7.31 0.19 14.80
N GLY A 229 8.36 -0.60 15.01
CA GLY A 229 8.28 -2.07 14.91
C GLY A 229 7.28 -2.71 15.89
N LEU A 230 7.19 -2.20 17.12
CA LEU A 230 6.22 -2.70 18.11
C LEU A 230 4.79 -2.29 17.78
N ILE A 231 4.59 -1.06 17.29
CA ILE A 231 3.27 -0.58 16.86
C ILE A 231 2.76 -1.45 15.70
N ILE A 232 3.62 -1.76 14.72
CA ILE A 232 3.27 -2.64 13.60
C ILE A 232 2.93 -4.04 14.11
N ALA A 233 3.79 -4.63 14.94
CA ALA A 233 3.55 -5.95 15.52
C ALA A 233 2.25 -6.00 16.34
N GLY A 234 1.92 -4.94 17.08
CA GLY A 234 0.69 -4.83 17.85
C GLY A 234 -0.57 -4.85 16.98
N TRP A 235 -0.58 -4.11 15.88
CA TRP A 235 -1.70 -4.14 14.92
C TRP A 235 -1.84 -5.48 14.20
N LEU A 236 -0.72 -6.14 13.86
CA LEU A 236 -0.76 -7.47 13.27
C LEU A 236 -1.25 -8.52 14.27
N ALA A 237 -0.86 -8.44 15.54
CA ALA A 237 -1.35 -9.31 16.60
C ALA A 237 -2.84 -9.08 16.86
N PHE A 238 -3.30 -7.83 16.85
CA PHE A 238 -4.71 -7.50 16.94
C PHE A 238 -5.51 -8.09 15.77
N SER A 239 -5.01 -7.93 14.54
CA SER A 239 -5.63 -8.50 13.34
C SER A 239 -5.66 -10.03 13.38
N LEU A 240 -4.60 -10.66 13.91
CA LEU A 240 -4.50 -12.11 14.10
C LEU A 240 -5.57 -12.61 15.08
N ILE A 241 -5.74 -11.93 16.20
CA ILE A 241 -6.78 -12.29 17.17
C ILE A 241 -8.16 -12.16 16.51
N CYS A 242 -8.41 -11.07 15.78
CA CYS A 242 -9.67 -10.92 15.05
C CYS A 242 -9.89 -12.04 14.01
N SER A 243 -8.89 -12.40 13.22
CA SER A 243 -9.01 -13.45 12.19
C SER A 243 -9.31 -14.83 12.79
N VAL A 244 -8.70 -15.15 13.93
CA VAL A 244 -8.97 -16.40 14.66
C VAL A 244 -10.38 -16.41 15.24
N ILE A 245 -10.81 -15.30 15.86
CA ILE A 245 -12.16 -15.22 16.45
C ILE A 245 -13.25 -15.30 15.37
N VAL A 246 -13.04 -14.72 14.18
CA VAL A 246 -13.98 -14.83 13.04
C VAL A 246 -14.27 -16.29 12.67
N CYS A 247 -13.27 -17.17 12.79
CA CYS A 247 -13.44 -18.60 12.51
C CYS A 247 -14.34 -19.30 13.54
N ALA A 248 -14.31 -18.87 14.80
CA ALA A 248 -15.04 -19.48 15.91
C ALA A 248 -16.46 -18.94 16.11
N VAL A 249 -16.69 -17.66 15.82
CA VAL A 249 -17.99 -16.99 16.04
C VAL A 249 -18.97 -17.33 14.93
N TYR A 250 -20.24 -17.57 15.28
CA TYR A 250 -21.34 -17.81 14.32
C TYR A 250 -22.27 -16.62 14.11
N ASN A 251 -22.23 -15.63 15.00
CA ASN A 251 -23.06 -14.43 14.88
C ASN A 251 -22.60 -13.52 13.73
N PHE A 252 -23.49 -13.22 12.79
CA PHE A 252 -23.17 -12.44 11.58
C PHE A 252 -22.70 -11.01 11.89
N THR A 253 -23.36 -10.33 12.83
CA THR A 253 -22.99 -8.97 13.24
C THR A 253 -21.62 -8.96 13.89
N ALA A 254 -21.34 -9.91 14.78
CA ALA A 254 -20.03 -10.02 15.42
C ALA A 254 -18.92 -10.30 14.40
N ARG A 255 -19.15 -11.15 13.40
CA ARG A 255 -18.21 -11.39 12.31
C ARG A 255 -17.93 -10.13 11.49
N TYR A 256 -18.97 -9.37 11.16
CA TYR A 256 -18.82 -8.11 10.44
C TYR A 256 -17.96 -7.11 11.24
N VAL A 257 -18.21 -6.94 12.54
CA VAL A 257 -17.39 -6.08 13.40
C VAL A 257 -15.94 -6.54 13.44
N LEU A 258 -15.69 -7.85 13.55
CA LEU A 258 -14.34 -8.39 13.52
C LEU A 258 -13.63 -8.18 12.16
N LEU A 259 -14.35 -8.23 11.05
CA LEU A 259 -13.81 -7.89 9.72
C LEU A 259 -13.38 -6.41 9.66
N VAL A 260 -14.18 -5.50 10.21
CA VAL A 260 -13.86 -4.06 10.30
C VAL A 260 -12.59 -3.86 11.13
N LEU A 261 -12.51 -4.50 12.30
CA LEU A 261 -11.35 -4.39 13.20
C LEU A 261 -10.07 -4.97 12.59
N MET A 262 -10.18 -6.13 11.92
CA MET A 262 -9.06 -6.76 11.23
C MET A 262 -8.57 -5.90 10.06
N ALA A 263 -9.48 -5.36 9.25
CA ALA A 263 -9.14 -4.46 8.16
C ALA A 263 -8.39 -3.22 8.67
N ALA A 264 -8.81 -2.67 9.81
CA ALA A 264 -8.17 -1.51 10.39
C ALA A 264 -6.69 -1.76 10.72
N GLY A 265 -6.35 -2.92 11.28
CA GLY A 265 -4.95 -3.26 11.57
C GLY A 265 -4.11 -3.53 10.32
N LEU A 266 -4.67 -4.20 9.31
CA LEU A 266 -4.00 -4.46 8.04
C LEU A 266 -3.64 -3.17 7.29
N TRP A 267 -4.61 -2.28 7.11
CA TRP A 267 -4.39 -1.01 6.40
C TRP A 267 -3.47 -0.06 7.18
N SER A 268 -3.59 -0.02 8.51
CA SER A 268 -2.75 0.82 9.37
C SER A 268 -1.26 0.44 9.34
N THR A 269 -0.94 -0.82 9.06
CA THR A 269 0.45 -1.31 9.04
C THR A 269 1.13 -1.19 7.67
N ASN A 270 0.36 -1.04 6.58
CA ASN A 270 0.90 -0.99 5.22
C ASN A 270 1.86 0.20 5.02
N GLY A 271 1.36 1.43 5.23
CA GLY A 271 2.18 2.65 5.11
C GLY A 271 3.29 2.73 6.16
N GLY A 272 2.99 2.31 7.40
CA GLY A 272 3.95 2.30 8.50
C GLY A 272 5.15 1.38 8.25
N THR A 273 4.93 0.25 7.56
CA THR A 273 6.01 -0.70 7.23
C THR A 273 6.97 -0.13 6.19
N LEU A 274 6.46 0.52 5.15
CA LEU A 274 7.31 1.17 4.14
C LEU A 274 8.10 2.34 4.75
N ALA A 275 7.48 3.13 5.62
CA ALA A 275 8.16 4.17 6.37
C ALA A 275 9.24 3.58 7.31
N TYR A 276 8.95 2.45 7.96
CA TYR A 276 9.90 1.76 8.82
C TYR A 276 11.08 1.20 8.03
N ALA A 277 10.83 0.56 6.88
CA ALA A 277 11.87 0.11 5.96
C ALA A 277 12.76 1.26 5.48
N SER A 278 12.16 2.41 5.12
CA SER A 278 12.88 3.61 4.71
C SER A 278 13.86 4.09 5.78
N SER A 279 13.43 4.13 7.05
CA SER A 279 14.31 4.48 8.17
C SER A 279 15.34 3.39 8.49
N ALA A 280 15.00 2.11 8.33
CA ALA A 280 15.89 0.99 8.58
C ALA A 280 17.08 0.93 7.62
N PHE A 281 16.90 1.44 6.39
CA PHE A 281 17.92 1.50 5.34
C PHE A 281 18.65 2.85 5.29
N ALA A 282 18.43 3.74 6.26
CA ALA A 282 19.04 5.07 6.27
C ALA A 282 20.58 5.05 6.18
N GLY A 283 21.23 4.06 6.80
CA GLY A 283 22.69 3.91 6.77
C GLY A 283 23.25 3.20 5.52
N MET A 284 22.41 2.85 4.54
CA MET A 284 22.88 2.30 3.26
C MET A 284 23.25 3.41 2.29
N HIS A 285 24.09 3.09 1.31
CA HIS A 285 24.33 3.97 0.17
C HIS A 285 23.00 4.34 -0.51
N PRO A 286 22.76 5.62 -0.91
CA PRO A 286 21.46 6.08 -1.40
C PRO A 286 20.87 5.24 -2.54
N GLN A 287 21.72 4.80 -3.47
CA GLN A 287 21.32 3.95 -4.60
C GLN A 287 20.90 2.54 -4.13
N ALA A 288 21.65 1.93 -3.20
CA ALA A 288 21.31 0.62 -2.64
C ALA A 288 20.03 0.68 -1.79
N ARG A 289 19.82 1.77 -1.06
CA ARG A 289 18.57 2.05 -0.33
C ARG A 289 17.37 2.11 -1.26
N GLY A 290 17.49 2.81 -2.38
CA GLY A 290 16.44 2.88 -3.40
C GLY A 290 16.08 1.50 -3.94
N VAL A 291 17.09 0.69 -4.28
CA VAL A 291 16.88 -0.69 -4.74
C VAL A 291 16.25 -1.57 -3.65
N ALA A 292 16.71 -1.49 -2.40
CA ALA A 292 16.15 -2.26 -1.29
C ALA A 292 14.67 -1.94 -1.04
N LEU A 293 14.28 -0.66 -1.07
CA LEU A 293 12.89 -0.25 -0.92
C LEU A 293 12.02 -0.72 -2.10
N ALA A 294 12.54 -0.61 -3.33
CA ALA A 294 11.87 -1.12 -4.51
C ALA A 294 11.67 -2.64 -4.44
N MET A 295 12.68 -3.39 -3.98
CA MET A 295 12.58 -4.83 -3.74
C MET A 295 11.53 -5.19 -2.70
N VAL A 296 11.50 -4.47 -1.55
CA VAL A 296 10.49 -4.68 -0.51
C VAL A 296 9.08 -4.50 -1.08
N ASN A 297 8.85 -3.41 -1.82
CA ASN A 297 7.55 -3.14 -2.40
C ASN A 297 7.17 -4.13 -3.51
N ALA A 298 8.08 -4.43 -4.45
CA ALA A 298 7.83 -5.31 -5.58
C ALA A 298 7.59 -6.76 -5.13
N LEU A 299 8.49 -7.32 -4.32
CA LEU A 299 8.38 -8.70 -3.83
C LEU A 299 7.21 -8.86 -2.85
N GLY A 300 6.92 -7.84 -2.04
CA GLY A 300 5.75 -7.89 -1.17
C GLY A 300 4.42 -7.94 -1.94
N ASN A 301 4.33 -7.23 -3.07
CA ASN A 301 3.12 -7.27 -3.91
C ASN A 301 2.93 -8.59 -4.67
N LEU A 302 3.95 -9.44 -4.80
CA LEU A 302 3.77 -10.81 -5.30
C LEU A 302 2.78 -11.62 -4.43
N ALA A 303 2.57 -11.19 -3.18
CA ALA A 303 1.57 -11.78 -2.31
C ALA A 303 0.15 -11.72 -2.86
N GLN A 304 -0.14 -10.74 -3.72
CA GLN A 304 -1.47 -10.59 -4.32
C GLN A 304 -1.82 -11.73 -5.28
N ILE A 305 -0.80 -12.40 -5.85
CA ILE A 305 -1.00 -13.51 -6.78
C ILE A 305 -1.70 -14.67 -6.07
N TYR A 306 -1.12 -15.19 -4.99
CA TYR A 306 -1.77 -16.27 -4.24
C TYR A 306 -2.96 -15.78 -3.41
N GLY A 307 -2.95 -14.50 -2.98
CA GLY A 307 -4.06 -13.89 -2.24
C GLY A 307 -5.39 -13.93 -2.98
N SER A 308 -5.36 -13.83 -4.31
CA SER A 308 -6.56 -13.95 -5.16
C SER A 308 -7.25 -15.32 -5.13
N TYR A 309 -6.58 -16.35 -4.59
CA TYR A 309 -7.11 -17.72 -4.50
C TYR A 309 -7.49 -18.13 -3.07
N LEU A 310 -7.37 -17.23 -2.08
CA LEU A 310 -7.54 -17.58 -0.66
C LEU A 310 -9.00 -17.87 -0.25
N PHE A 311 -9.99 -17.36 -0.98
CA PHE A 311 -11.41 -17.46 -0.63
C PHE A 311 -12.21 -18.14 -1.74
N PRO A 312 -12.07 -19.46 -1.92
CA PRO A 312 -12.84 -20.18 -2.93
C PRO A 312 -14.30 -20.31 -2.50
N ASP A 313 -15.22 -20.25 -3.47
CA ASP A 313 -16.68 -20.28 -3.21
C ASP A 313 -17.14 -21.55 -2.44
N LYS A 314 -16.42 -22.66 -2.62
CA LYS A 314 -16.68 -23.94 -1.93
C LYS A 314 -16.60 -23.87 -0.40
N ASP A 315 -15.86 -22.89 0.14
CA ASP A 315 -15.67 -22.73 1.59
C ASP A 315 -16.67 -21.72 2.20
N SER A 316 -17.58 -21.18 1.39
CA SER A 316 -18.67 -20.30 1.84
C SER A 316 -19.58 -21.01 2.85
N PRO A 317 -20.11 -20.32 3.88
CA PRO A 317 -19.96 -18.89 4.21
C PRO A 317 -18.86 -18.63 5.26
N LYS A 318 -18.15 -19.65 5.72
CA LYS A 318 -17.15 -19.49 6.79
C LYS A 318 -15.76 -19.15 6.29
N TYR A 319 -15.41 -19.58 5.08
CA TYR A 319 -14.10 -19.38 4.46
C TYR A 319 -12.93 -19.71 5.40
N ILE A 320 -13.03 -20.84 6.12
CA ILE A 320 -12.09 -21.21 7.20
C ILE A 320 -10.67 -21.31 6.65
N MET A 321 -10.49 -21.87 5.45
CA MET A 321 -9.18 -21.97 4.80
C MET A 321 -8.55 -20.59 4.62
N GLY A 322 -9.27 -19.63 4.05
CA GLY A 322 -8.79 -18.26 3.84
C GLY A 322 -8.40 -17.57 5.14
N PHE A 323 -9.26 -17.60 6.16
CA PHE A 323 -8.95 -16.98 7.45
C PHE A 323 -7.82 -17.71 8.21
N SER A 324 -7.66 -19.02 8.05
CA SER A 324 -6.55 -19.77 8.66
C SER A 324 -5.21 -19.40 8.03
N VAL A 325 -5.16 -19.29 6.70
CA VAL A 325 -3.96 -18.84 5.97
C VAL A 325 -3.60 -17.40 6.36
N ILE A 326 -4.59 -16.49 6.39
CA ILE A 326 -4.37 -15.11 6.86
C ILE A 326 -3.84 -15.09 8.30
N SER A 327 -4.40 -15.91 9.19
CA SER A 327 -3.94 -16.00 10.58
C SER A 327 -2.48 -16.49 10.65
N ALA A 328 -2.13 -17.53 9.90
CA ALA A 328 -0.75 -18.02 9.85
C ALA A 328 0.22 -16.95 9.33
N MET A 329 -0.17 -16.24 8.26
CA MET A 329 0.62 -15.14 7.71
C MET A 329 0.80 -14.03 8.74
N LEU A 330 -0.28 -13.57 9.38
CA LEU A 330 -0.24 -12.54 10.41
C LEU A 330 0.65 -12.93 11.58
N ALA A 331 0.62 -14.19 12.02
CA ALA A 331 1.51 -14.70 13.07
C ALA A 331 2.98 -14.62 12.66
N VAL A 332 3.32 -14.99 11.43
CA VAL A 332 4.68 -14.79 10.88
C VAL A 332 5.06 -13.31 10.88
N GLY A 333 4.14 -12.43 10.46
CA GLY A 333 4.34 -10.99 10.48
C GLY A 333 4.67 -10.45 11.88
N VAL A 334 3.90 -10.85 12.89
CA VAL A 334 4.14 -10.48 14.30
C VAL A 334 5.56 -10.87 14.72
N VAL A 335 5.96 -12.12 14.46
CA VAL A 335 7.31 -12.60 14.81
C VAL A 335 8.39 -11.79 14.10
N VAL A 336 8.25 -11.55 12.79
CA VAL A 336 9.23 -10.79 11.99
C VAL A 336 9.41 -9.37 12.53
N PHE A 337 8.32 -8.63 12.79
CA PHE A 337 8.42 -7.25 13.27
C PHE A 337 8.88 -7.16 14.74
N LEU A 338 8.59 -8.15 15.58
CA LEU A 338 9.16 -8.24 16.93
C LEU A 338 10.67 -8.49 16.89
N VAL A 339 11.12 -9.43 16.05
CA VAL A 339 12.55 -9.72 15.87
C VAL A 339 13.28 -8.49 15.35
N LEU A 340 12.73 -7.82 14.33
CA LEU A 340 13.28 -6.56 13.82
C LEU A 340 13.34 -5.48 14.92
N HIS A 341 12.26 -5.31 15.69
CA HIS A 341 12.22 -4.33 16.77
C HIS A 341 13.32 -4.59 17.82
N ILE A 342 13.45 -5.84 18.27
CA ILE A 342 14.47 -6.24 19.26
C ILE A 342 15.87 -6.03 18.69
N TRP A 343 16.10 -6.40 17.42
CA TRP A 343 17.40 -6.25 16.78
C TRP A 343 17.83 -4.78 16.67
N PHE A 344 16.94 -3.91 16.21
CA PHE A 344 17.23 -2.46 16.13
C PHE A 344 17.42 -1.84 17.51
N ARG A 345 16.62 -2.23 18.51
CA ARG A 345 16.80 -1.81 19.91
C ARG A 345 18.15 -2.19 20.48
N ARG A 346 18.62 -3.42 20.21
CA ARG A 346 19.93 -3.89 20.66
C ARG A 346 21.05 -3.05 20.04
N ARG A 347 21.00 -2.79 18.73
CA ARG A 347 22.04 -1.99 18.06
C ARG A 347 22.04 -0.51 18.45
N LEU A 348 20.87 0.09 18.67
CA LEU A 348 20.75 1.43 19.24
C LEU A 348 21.39 1.52 20.63
N ARG A 349 21.22 0.48 21.48
CA ARG A 349 21.86 0.41 22.80
C ARG A 349 23.38 0.18 22.72
N SER A 350 23.84 -0.54 21.69
CA SER A 350 25.27 -0.78 21.47
C SER A 350 26.00 0.38 20.78
N GLY A 351 25.30 1.46 20.39
CA GLY A 351 25.90 2.62 19.70
C GLY A 351 26.41 2.34 18.29
N ILE A 352 25.98 1.23 17.67
CA ILE A 352 26.45 0.78 16.34
C ILE A 352 25.65 1.45 15.20
N ILE A 353 24.48 2.03 15.51
CA ILE A 353 23.58 2.72 14.56
C ILE A 353 23.01 3.97 15.23
#